data_AF-A0AAW6GZ52-F1
#
_entry.id   AF-A0AAW6GZ52-F1
#
_cell.length_a   1.000
_cell.length_b   1.000
_cell.length_c   1.000
_cell.angle_alpha   90.00
_cell.angle_beta   90.00
_cell.angle_gamma   90.00
#
_symmetry.space_group_name_H-M   'P 1'
#
loop_
_entity.id
_entity.type
_entity.pdbx_description
1 polymer ?
#
loop_
_entity_poly.entity_id
_entity_poly.type
_entity_poly.pdbx_seq_one_letter_code
_entity_poly.pdbx_strand_id
1 'polypeptide(L)'
;MNVKIQGGGNGTYANTGSCVAVTNYLQHEDLERMKKGEEVQPFFNQFRDYVSSREVTFKIDNNKAKLSQTDAKFYVITVSPSEKELRCMGRTPQERAEALQWYIRQDVMRNYAEGFGKGLRSDDVEYYAKIHFNRDGDSDSDMHAHIIVSRKDRSNTKKLSPKTNHTGKKNCGNVKGGFDRTDFFRKCESSFDRRMGFDR
;
A
#
# COMPACT_ATOMS: atom_id res chain seq x y z
N MET A 1 -12.01 2.28 -8.80
CA MET A 1 -11.22 2.05 -7.59
C MET A 1 -10.45 3.29 -7.24
N ASN A 2 -10.49 3.75 -5.99
CA ASN A 2 -9.68 4.89 -5.58
C ASN A 2 -8.34 4.41 -4.99
N VAL A 3 -7.22 4.88 -5.56
CA VAL A 3 -5.87 4.62 -5.05
C VAL A 3 -5.18 5.95 -4.75
N LYS A 4 -4.62 6.08 -3.55
CA LYS A 4 -3.93 7.31 -3.09
C LYS A 4 -2.55 6.99 -2.57
N ILE A 5 -1.60 7.92 -2.74
CA ILE A 5 -0.24 7.81 -2.19
C ILE A 5 0.03 8.98 -1.25
N GLN A 6 0.18 8.66 0.02
CA GLN A 6 0.46 9.57 1.12
C GLN A 6 1.92 9.48 1.55
N GLY A 7 2.36 10.47 2.34
CA GLY A 7 3.76 10.61 2.78
C GLY A 7 4.29 12.02 2.58
N GLY A 8 4.88 12.59 3.63
CA GLY A 8 5.43 13.94 3.68
C GLY A 8 4.66 14.85 4.64
N GLY A 9 5.23 15.99 5.00
CA GLY A 9 4.65 16.92 5.97
C GLY A 9 4.69 16.41 7.41
N ASN A 10 3.78 16.92 8.24
CA ASN A 10 3.62 16.58 9.66
C ASN A 10 2.40 15.64 9.87
N GLY A 11 2.30 15.03 11.05
CA GLY A 11 1.16 14.18 11.44
C GLY A 11 1.37 12.69 11.17
N THR A 12 0.29 11.91 11.16
CA THR A 12 0.32 10.43 11.10
C THR A 12 1.15 9.88 9.94
N TYR A 13 1.08 10.52 8.77
CA TYR A 13 1.78 10.09 7.55
C TYR A 13 3.10 10.84 7.31
N ALA A 14 3.62 11.56 8.31
CA ALA A 14 4.97 12.11 8.26
C ALA A 14 5.98 10.97 8.06
N ASN A 15 6.85 11.11 7.07
CA ASN A 15 7.60 9.96 6.56
C ASN A 15 9.11 10.13 6.58
N THR A 16 9.65 11.20 7.17
CA THR A 16 11.11 11.37 7.32
C THR A 16 11.67 10.62 8.53
N GLY A 17 10.81 10.29 9.49
CA GLY A 17 11.13 9.51 10.69
C GLY A 17 10.58 8.09 10.65
N SER A 18 10.25 7.58 11.83
CA SER A 18 9.68 6.24 12.05
C SER A 18 8.26 6.14 11.49
N CYS A 19 7.85 4.96 11.02
CA CYS A 19 6.45 4.68 10.69
C CYS A 19 5.57 4.35 11.90
N VAL A 20 6.09 4.45 13.14
CA VAL A 20 5.37 4.15 14.39
C VAL A 20 4.04 4.91 14.50
N ALA A 21 3.98 6.16 14.03
CA ALA A 21 2.75 6.94 14.04
C ALA A 21 1.66 6.29 13.18
N VAL A 22 2.02 5.77 12.00
CA VAL A 22 1.11 5.04 11.11
C VAL A 22 0.70 3.72 11.74
N THR A 23 1.65 2.92 12.25
CA THR A 23 1.31 1.62 12.84
C THR A 23 0.41 1.77 14.06
N ASN A 24 0.66 2.78 14.91
CA ASN A 24 -0.18 3.06 16.08
C ASN A 24 -1.58 3.52 15.67
N TYR A 25 -1.68 4.39 14.67
CA TYR A 25 -2.97 4.81 14.12
C TYR A 25 -3.78 3.60 13.64
N LEU A 26 -3.17 2.71 12.85
CA LEU A 26 -3.86 1.54 12.32
C LEU A 26 -4.23 0.53 13.43
N GLN A 27 -3.41 0.38 14.47
CA GLN A 27 -3.78 -0.44 15.64
C GLN A 27 -4.89 0.17 16.49
N HIS A 28 -4.96 1.50 16.57
CA HIS A 28 -6.05 2.16 17.30
C HIS A 28 -7.40 1.88 16.65
N GLU A 29 -7.45 1.86 15.31
CA GLU A 29 -8.64 1.45 14.56
C GLU A 29 -9.04 -0.01 14.84
N ASP A 30 -8.09 -0.93 14.96
CA ASP A 30 -8.39 -2.31 15.38
C ASP A 30 -9.00 -2.38 16.78
N LEU A 31 -8.43 -1.65 17.74
CA LEU A 31 -8.90 -1.69 19.13
C LEU A 31 -10.36 -1.22 19.23
N GLU A 32 -10.75 -0.22 18.44
CA GLU A 32 -12.13 0.25 18.38
C GLU A 32 -13.09 -0.81 17.79
N ARG A 33 -12.64 -1.62 16.84
CA ARG A 33 -13.42 -2.76 16.29
C ARG A 33 -13.50 -3.93 17.26
N MET A 34 -12.39 -4.29 17.89
CA MET A 34 -12.35 -5.34 18.91
C MET A 34 -13.30 -5.03 20.07
N LYS A 35 -13.38 -3.77 20.51
CA LYS A 35 -14.35 -3.32 21.54
C LYS A 35 -15.81 -3.52 21.13
N LYS A 36 -16.10 -3.54 19.83
CA LYS A 36 -17.42 -3.83 19.26
C LYS A 36 -17.66 -5.33 18.99
N GLY A 37 -16.69 -6.20 19.32
CA GLY A 37 -16.74 -7.62 19.01
C GLY A 37 -16.52 -7.95 17.54
N GLU A 38 -16.00 -7.00 16.75
CA GLU A 38 -15.76 -7.17 15.32
C GLU A 38 -14.38 -7.79 15.05
N GLU A 39 -14.30 -8.57 13.98
CA GLU A 39 -13.03 -9.15 13.52
C GLU A 39 -12.08 -8.06 13.00
N VAL A 40 -10.78 -8.25 13.24
CA VAL A 40 -9.71 -7.40 12.73
C VAL A 40 -8.69 -8.23 11.97
N GLN A 41 -8.24 -7.72 10.84
CA GLN A 41 -7.26 -8.39 10.00
C GLN A 41 -5.84 -7.99 10.43
N PRO A 42 -4.89 -8.93 10.59
CA PRO A 42 -3.50 -8.58 10.92
C PRO A 42 -2.82 -7.82 9.78
N PHE A 43 -1.61 -7.29 10.04
CA PHE A 43 -0.76 -6.90 8.91
C PHE A 43 -0.32 -8.13 8.14
N PHE A 44 -0.20 -7.99 6.82
CA PHE A 44 0.36 -8.99 5.92
C PHE A 44 1.43 -8.34 5.03
N ASN A 45 2.23 -9.15 4.35
CA ASN A 45 3.13 -8.69 3.28
C ASN A 45 3.06 -9.63 2.07
N GLN A 46 4.03 -9.54 1.17
CA GLN A 46 4.11 -10.37 -0.03
C GLN A 46 4.04 -11.88 0.26
N PHE A 47 4.57 -12.32 1.40
CA PHE A 47 4.82 -13.73 1.69
C PHE A 47 4.09 -14.27 2.92
N ARG A 48 3.68 -13.39 3.84
CA ARG A 48 3.07 -13.77 5.12
C ARG A 48 1.72 -13.10 5.27
N ASP A 49 0.75 -13.86 5.75
CA ASP A 49 -0.60 -13.39 6.10
C ASP A 49 -0.64 -12.74 7.49
N TYR A 50 0.41 -12.91 8.30
CA TYR A 50 0.52 -12.32 9.63
C TYR A 50 1.90 -11.72 9.89
N VAL A 51 1.89 -10.45 10.28
CA VAL A 51 3.03 -9.66 10.74
C VAL A 51 2.56 -8.78 11.91
N SER A 52 3.34 -8.72 12.99
CA SER A 52 3.02 -7.84 14.12
C SER A 52 3.34 -6.38 13.79
N SER A 53 2.62 -5.41 14.34
CA SER A 53 2.91 -3.98 14.16
C SER A 53 4.35 -3.63 14.55
N ARG A 54 4.86 -4.22 15.63
CA ARG A 54 6.25 -4.06 16.09
C ARG A 54 7.25 -4.51 15.02
N GLU A 55 6.98 -5.63 14.35
CA GLU A 55 7.81 -6.13 13.26
C GLU A 55 7.74 -5.18 12.04
N VAL A 56 6.54 -4.71 11.67
CA VAL A 56 6.35 -3.72 10.60
C VAL A 56 7.22 -2.47 10.86
N THR A 57 7.11 -1.89 12.05
CA THR A 57 7.89 -0.70 12.44
C THR A 57 9.38 -0.98 12.36
N PHE A 58 9.84 -2.08 12.95
CA PHE A 58 11.25 -2.44 12.93
C PHE A 58 11.80 -2.61 11.51
N LYS A 59 11.08 -3.32 10.64
CA LYS A 59 11.53 -3.62 9.27
C LYS A 59 11.57 -2.37 8.40
N ILE A 60 10.52 -1.55 8.44
CA ILE A 60 10.46 -0.30 7.66
C ILE A 60 11.50 0.71 8.15
N ASP A 61 11.63 0.90 9.46
CA ASP A 61 12.52 1.90 10.03
C ASP A 61 14.01 1.57 9.86
N ASN A 62 14.35 0.29 9.69
CA ASN A 62 15.72 -0.15 9.45
C ASN A 62 16.05 -0.31 7.96
N ASN A 63 15.05 -0.31 7.06
CA ASN A 63 15.27 -0.36 5.61
C ASN A 63 15.57 1.04 5.02
N LYS A 64 16.64 1.68 5.49
CA LYS A 64 16.95 3.10 5.19
C LYS A 64 18.39 3.36 4.76
N ALA A 65 19.08 2.37 4.21
CA ALA A 65 20.47 2.54 3.81
C ALA A 65 20.65 3.73 2.85
N LYS A 66 21.60 4.61 3.20
CA LYS A 66 21.96 5.83 2.43
C LYS A 66 20.77 6.80 2.24
N LEU A 67 19.85 6.85 3.20
CA LEU A 67 18.85 7.91 3.33
C LEU A 67 19.29 8.89 4.42
N SER A 68 19.22 10.20 4.13
CA SER A 68 19.50 11.24 5.12
C SER A 68 18.37 11.35 6.15
N GLN A 69 18.50 12.22 7.15
CA GLN A 69 17.41 12.48 8.12
C GLN A 69 16.18 13.11 7.45
N THR A 70 16.39 13.99 6.47
CA THR A 70 15.33 14.72 5.75
C THR A 70 14.70 13.92 4.61
N ASP A 71 15.32 12.82 4.21
CA ASP A 71 14.77 11.91 3.22
C ASP A 71 13.50 11.24 3.75
N ALA A 72 12.43 11.14 2.94
CA ALA A 72 11.36 10.17 3.19
C ALA A 72 11.95 8.76 3.41
N LYS A 73 11.37 7.97 4.31
CA LYS A 73 11.75 6.61 4.70
C LYS A 73 10.75 5.58 4.20
N PHE A 74 9.48 5.99 4.13
CA PHE A 74 8.38 5.17 3.64
C PHE A 74 7.34 6.04 2.94
N TYR A 75 6.37 5.39 2.32
CA TYR A 75 5.13 6.00 1.83
C TYR A 75 3.97 5.12 2.26
N VAL A 76 2.75 5.67 2.22
CA VAL A 76 1.54 4.89 2.47
C VAL A 76 0.68 4.92 1.21
N ILE A 77 0.30 3.75 0.72
CA ILE A 77 -0.67 3.62 -0.37
C ILE A 77 -1.99 3.21 0.25
N THR A 78 -3.06 3.92 -0.08
CA THR A 78 -4.41 3.56 0.32
C THR A 78 -5.15 3.04 -0.90
N VAL A 79 -5.69 1.82 -0.80
CA VAL A 79 -6.51 1.19 -1.84
C VAL A 79 -7.93 1.08 -1.29
N SER A 80 -8.87 1.76 -1.95
CA SER A 80 -10.28 1.81 -1.56
C SER A 80 -11.12 1.42 -2.78
N PRO A 81 -11.49 0.13 -2.91
CA PRO A 81 -12.48 -0.28 -3.89
C PRO A 81 -13.84 0.35 -3.54
N SER A 82 -14.63 0.68 -4.57
CA SER A 82 -16.01 1.12 -4.38
C SER A 82 -16.91 -0.05 -3.96
N GLU A 83 -18.11 0.24 -3.46
CA GLU A 83 -19.08 -0.80 -3.09
C GLU A 83 -19.36 -1.78 -4.26
N LYS A 84 -19.50 -1.27 -5.50
CA LYS A 84 -19.69 -2.11 -6.69
C LYS A 84 -18.50 -3.05 -6.94
N GLU A 85 -17.29 -2.54 -6.74
CA GLU A 85 -16.06 -3.34 -6.89
C GLU A 85 -15.94 -4.38 -5.76
N LEU A 86 -16.31 -4.03 -4.52
CA LEU A 86 -16.32 -4.96 -3.39
C LEU A 86 -17.32 -6.10 -3.59
N ARG A 87 -18.49 -5.84 -4.20
CA ARG A 87 -19.45 -6.89 -4.57
C ARG A 87 -18.88 -7.92 -5.56
N CYS A 88 -17.93 -7.52 -6.41
CA CYS A 88 -17.22 -8.42 -7.31
C CYS A 88 -16.06 -9.18 -6.64
N MET A 89 -15.63 -8.76 -5.45
CA MET A 89 -14.56 -9.42 -4.68
C MET A 89 -15.06 -10.58 -3.81
N GLY A 90 -16.37 -10.70 -3.57
CA GLY A 90 -16.94 -11.73 -2.71
C GLY A 90 -18.32 -11.36 -2.19
N ARG A 91 -19.01 -12.35 -1.60
CA ARG A 91 -20.33 -12.17 -0.98
C ARG A 91 -20.22 -11.80 0.48
N THR A 92 -19.21 -12.32 1.18
CA THR A 92 -18.99 -12.04 2.61
C THR A 92 -17.85 -11.03 2.82
N PRO A 93 -17.80 -10.34 3.96
CA PRO A 93 -16.66 -9.49 4.32
C PRO A 93 -15.32 -10.24 4.31
N GLN A 94 -15.31 -11.51 4.73
CA GLN A 94 -14.12 -12.36 4.75
C GLN A 94 -13.64 -12.67 3.33
N GLU A 95 -14.53 -13.14 2.44
CA GLU A 95 -14.19 -13.42 1.03
C GLU A 95 -13.62 -12.18 0.33
N ARG A 96 -14.23 -11.01 0.59
CA ARG A 96 -13.76 -9.74 0.02
C ARG A 96 -12.40 -9.32 0.58
N ALA A 97 -12.15 -9.53 1.87
CA ALA A 97 -10.86 -9.24 2.47
C ALA A 97 -9.76 -10.14 1.89
N GLU A 98 -10.03 -11.44 1.72
CA GLU A 98 -9.12 -12.38 1.08
C GLU A 98 -8.84 -11.99 -0.38
N ALA A 99 -9.88 -11.64 -1.15
CA ALA A 99 -9.74 -11.19 -2.53
C ALA A 99 -8.97 -9.86 -2.65
N LEU A 100 -9.21 -8.91 -1.75
CA LEU A 100 -8.47 -7.64 -1.70
C LEU A 100 -7.00 -7.87 -1.33
N GLN A 101 -6.73 -8.71 -0.33
CA GLN A 101 -5.38 -9.11 0.06
C GLN A 101 -4.62 -9.74 -1.12
N TRP A 102 -5.27 -10.67 -1.81
CA TRP A 102 -4.73 -11.33 -2.99
C TRP A 102 -4.45 -10.31 -4.11
N TYR A 103 -5.41 -9.42 -4.41
CA TYR A 103 -5.28 -8.39 -5.43
C TYR A 103 -4.15 -7.39 -5.12
N ILE A 104 -3.96 -7.05 -3.84
CA ILE A 104 -2.84 -6.22 -3.39
C ILE A 104 -1.50 -6.87 -3.72
N ARG A 105 -1.33 -8.17 -3.41
CA ARG A 105 -0.09 -8.92 -3.69
C ARG A 105 0.19 -9.05 -5.18
N GLN A 106 -0.83 -9.43 -5.95
CA GLN A 106 -0.64 -9.88 -7.33
C GLN A 106 -0.67 -8.76 -8.35
N ASP A 107 -1.36 -7.65 -8.07
CA ASP A 107 -1.54 -6.57 -9.03
C ASP A 107 -1.10 -5.22 -8.50
N VAL A 108 -1.58 -4.78 -7.33
CA VAL A 108 -1.21 -3.45 -6.81
C VAL A 108 0.30 -3.35 -6.61
N MET A 109 0.90 -4.30 -5.89
CA MET A 109 2.34 -4.27 -5.60
C MET A 109 3.20 -4.63 -6.81
N ARG A 110 2.68 -5.44 -7.75
CA ARG A 110 3.33 -5.67 -9.04
C ARG A 110 3.40 -4.38 -9.86
N ASN A 111 2.26 -3.70 -10.05
CA ASN A 111 2.17 -2.44 -10.76
C ASN A 111 3.03 -1.34 -10.08
N TYR A 112 3.10 -1.35 -8.75
CA TYR A 112 3.96 -0.45 -7.99
C TYR A 112 5.45 -0.72 -8.25
N ALA A 113 5.89 -1.99 -8.22
CA ALA A 113 7.28 -2.35 -8.47
C ALA A 113 7.71 -2.03 -9.92
N GLU A 114 6.90 -2.46 -10.89
CA GLU A 114 7.16 -2.25 -12.31
C GLU A 114 7.10 -0.77 -12.71
N GLY A 115 6.25 0.02 -12.05
CA GLY A 115 6.06 1.45 -12.31
C GLY A 115 7.33 2.29 -12.15
N PHE A 116 8.36 1.79 -11.48
CA PHE A 116 9.67 2.45 -11.39
C PHE A 116 10.57 2.25 -12.61
N GLY A 117 10.29 1.24 -13.46
CA GLY A 117 11.12 0.90 -14.62
C GLY A 117 12.54 0.44 -14.24
N LYS A 118 12.71 -0.23 -13.10
CA LYS A 118 14.02 -0.66 -12.55
C LYS A 118 14.22 -2.18 -12.51
N GLY A 119 13.40 -2.94 -13.25
CA GLY A 119 13.40 -4.40 -13.23
C GLY A 119 13.01 -4.99 -11.87
N LEU A 120 12.19 -4.26 -11.11
CA LEU A 120 11.72 -4.69 -9.79
C LEU A 120 10.46 -5.54 -9.93
N ARG A 121 10.38 -6.57 -9.09
CA ARG A 121 9.17 -7.37 -8.84
C ARG A 121 8.53 -6.94 -7.52
N SER A 122 7.28 -7.33 -7.29
CA SER A 122 6.60 -7.15 -5.99
C SER A 122 7.39 -7.75 -4.83
N ASP A 123 8.08 -8.86 -5.07
CA ASP A 123 8.96 -9.57 -4.13
C ASP A 123 10.14 -8.73 -3.64
N ASP A 124 10.62 -7.80 -4.48
CA ASP A 124 11.74 -6.91 -4.16
C ASP A 124 11.30 -5.73 -3.29
N VAL A 125 9.99 -5.47 -3.14
CA VAL A 125 9.48 -4.35 -2.36
C VAL A 125 9.34 -4.76 -0.89
N GLU A 126 9.87 -3.93 0.00
CA GLU A 126 9.64 -4.04 1.44
C GLU A 126 8.34 -3.29 1.77
N TYR A 127 7.25 -4.03 1.97
CA TYR A 127 5.95 -3.46 2.29
C TYR A 127 5.17 -4.29 3.30
N TYR A 128 4.25 -3.63 3.99
CA TYR A 128 3.29 -4.25 4.90
C TYR A 128 1.93 -3.60 4.69
N ALA A 129 0.90 -4.42 4.53
CA ALA A 129 -0.46 -3.99 4.27
C ALA A 129 -1.39 -4.45 5.38
N LYS A 130 -2.49 -3.73 5.58
CA LYS A 130 -3.56 -4.07 6.52
C LYS A 130 -4.90 -3.65 5.95
N ILE A 131 -5.88 -4.54 6.03
CA ILE A 131 -7.25 -4.30 5.55
C ILE A 131 -8.10 -3.86 6.74
N HIS A 132 -8.78 -2.74 6.57
CA HIS A 132 -9.72 -2.17 7.53
C HIS A 132 -11.12 -2.11 6.91
N PHE A 133 -12.11 -2.03 7.79
CA PHE A 133 -13.51 -1.80 7.45
C PHE A 133 -13.94 -0.57 8.25
N ASN A 134 -14.46 0.45 7.59
CA ASN A 134 -14.86 1.71 8.23
C ASN A 134 -16.13 1.57 9.09
N ARG A 135 -16.41 2.65 9.85
CA ARG A 135 -17.21 2.68 11.09
C ARG A 135 -18.72 2.85 10.88
N ASP A 136 -19.16 3.18 9.67
CA ASP A 136 -20.55 3.50 9.39
C ASP A 136 -21.23 2.23 8.89
N GLY A 137 -21.60 1.37 9.85
CA GLY A 137 -22.08 0.00 9.65
C GLY A 137 -23.42 -0.16 8.91
N ASP A 138 -23.65 0.62 7.86
CA ASP A 138 -24.86 0.59 7.02
C ASP A 138 -24.58 0.08 5.60
N SER A 139 -23.31 -0.03 5.16
CA SER A 139 -23.03 -0.72 3.89
C SER A 139 -21.62 -1.29 3.78
N ASP A 140 -21.49 -2.29 2.91
CA ASP A 140 -20.24 -2.92 2.49
C ASP A 140 -19.23 -1.95 1.81
N SER A 141 -19.54 -0.65 1.71
CA SER A 141 -18.77 0.38 0.98
C SER A 141 -17.41 0.73 1.56
N ASP A 142 -17.04 0.13 2.69
CA ASP A 142 -16.11 0.72 3.64
C ASP A 142 -14.81 -0.08 3.84
N MET A 143 -14.64 -1.17 3.08
CA MET A 143 -13.40 -1.94 3.08
C MET A 143 -12.30 -1.21 2.30
N HIS A 144 -11.17 -0.99 2.95
CA HIS A 144 -9.99 -0.40 2.33
C HIS A 144 -8.70 -0.97 2.94
N ALA A 145 -7.60 -0.81 2.24
CA ALA A 145 -6.30 -1.25 2.71
C ALA A 145 -5.32 -0.08 2.81
N HIS A 146 -4.54 -0.09 3.89
CA HIS A 146 -3.35 0.76 4.04
C HIS A 146 -2.10 -0.08 3.80
N ILE A 147 -1.23 0.36 2.90
CA ILE A 147 0.00 -0.31 2.52
C ILE A 147 1.18 0.60 2.84
N ILE A 148 1.95 0.27 3.87
CA ILE A 148 3.19 0.95 4.23
C ILE A 148 4.31 0.36 3.36
N VAL A 149 4.87 1.17 2.46
CA VAL A 149 5.95 0.77 1.55
C VAL A 149 7.24 1.50 1.91
N SER A 150 8.34 0.78 2.07
CA SER A 150 9.65 1.40 2.29
C SER A 150 10.10 2.19 1.05
N ARG A 151 10.83 3.29 1.26
CA ARG A 151 11.51 4.00 0.16
C ARG A 151 12.67 3.19 -0.42
N LYS A 152 13.12 2.13 0.25
CA LYS A 152 14.15 1.24 -0.27
C LYS A 152 13.51 -0.08 -0.70
N ASP A 153 14.07 -0.69 -1.72
CA ASP A 153 13.80 -2.10 -1.98
C ASP A 153 14.34 -2.95 -0.82
N ARG A 154 13.94 -4.22 -0.76
CA ARG A 154 14.30 -5.16 0.31
C ARG A 154 15.81 -5.36 0.46
N SER A 155 16.55 -5.24 -0.64
CA SER A 155 18.01 -5.34 -0.65
C SER A 155 18.74 -4.08 -0.17
N ASN A 156 18.03 -3.00 0.18
CA ASN A 156 18.60 -1.69 0.51
C ASN A 156 19.42 -1.06 -0.63
N THR A 157 19.25 -1.47 -1.89
CA THR A 157 20.04 -0.96 -3.02
C THR A 157 19.33 0.15 -3.79
N LYS A 158 18.05 -0.03 -4.15
CA LYS A 158 17.29 0.89 -5.00
C LYS A 158 16.41 1.83 -4.18
N LYS A 159 16.24 3.07 -4.64
CA LYS A 159 15.30 4.06 -4.07
C LYS A 159 13.98 4.03 -4.86
N LEU A 160 12.87 3.89 -4.14
CA LEU A 160 11.49 3.75 -4.60
C LEU A 160 10.69 4.98 -4.13
N SER A 161 10.78 6.08 -4.87
CA SER A 161 10.04 7.31 -4.56
C SER A 161 8.89 7.49 -5.55
N PRO A 162 7.63 7.19 -5.17
CA PRO A 162 6.47 7.34 -6.05
C PRO A 162 6.01 8.80 -6.19
N LYS A 163 6.57 9.72 -5.39
CA LYS A 163 6.28 11.16 -5.43
C LYS A 163 7.34 11.97 -6.17
N THR A 164 8.10 11.34 -7.07
CA THR A 164 9.08 12.05 -7.89
C THR A 164 8.39 13.03 -8.85
N ASN A 165 8.95 14.23 -9.01
CA ASN A 165 8.51 15.20 -10.02
C ASN A 165 8.98 14.81 -11.43
N HIS A 166 9.85 13.80 -11.55
CA HIS A 166 10.29 13.28 -12.83
C HIS A 166 9.21 12.36 -13.42
N THR A 167 8.37 12.93 -14.26
CA THR A 167 7.53 12.16 -15.20
C THR A 167 8.45 11.67 -16.32
N GLY A 168 8.37 10.39 -16.68
CA GLY A 168 9.26 9.76 -17.67
C GLY A 168 9.20 10.32 -19.09
N LYS A 169 8.55 11.47 -19.34
CA LYS A 169 8.50 12.13 -20.65
C LYS A 169 9.83 12.73 -21.10
N LYS A 170 10.86 12.76 -20.25
CA LYS A 170 12.23 13.09 -20.65
C LYS A 170 13.20 11.98 -20.24
N ASN A 171 13.33 10.97 -21.09
CA ASN A 171 14.49 10.08 -21.11
C ASN A 171 15.75 10.80 -21.64
N CYS A 172 15.98 12.05 -21.23
CA CYS A 172 17.13 12.84 -21.62
C CYS A 172 18.02 13.04 -20.39
N GLY A 173 18.98 12.13 -20.20
CA GLY A 173 20.02 12.23 -19.17
C GLY A 173 20.27 10.93 -18.39
N ASN A 174 21.26 10.98 -17.48
CA ASN A 174 21.68 9.85 -16.63
C ASN A 174 20.66 9.41 -15.57
N VAL A 175 19.51 10.07 -15.46
CA VAL A 175 18.45 9.73 -14.50
C VAL A 175 17.42 8.83 -15.16
N LYS A 176 17.67 7.52 -15.13
CA LYS A 176 16.69 6.50 -15.54
C LYS A 176 15.77 6.18 -14.35
N GLY A 177 14.46 6.34 -14.52
CA GLY A 177 13.44 5.88 -13.57
C GLY A 177 12.71 6.99 -12.83
N GLY A 178 11.53 7.34 -13.33
CA GLY A 178 10.49 8.08 -12.62
C GLY A 178 9.43 7.12 -12.06
N PHE A 179 8.33 7.66 -11.53
CA PHE A 179 7.13 6.88 -11.19
C PHE A 179 5.92 7.67 -11.66
N ASP A 180 5.24 7.17 -12.70
CA ASP A 180 4.03 7.80 -13.21
C ASP A 180 2.84 7.35 -12.37
N ARG A 181 2.40 8.23 -11.48
CA ARG A 181 1.27 7.96 -10.58
C ARG A 181 -0.04 7.75 -11.34
N THR A 182 -0.25 8.48 -12.43
CA THR A 182 -1.45 8.36 -13.25
C THR A 182 -1.48 7.00 -13.94
N ASP A 183 -0.34 6.57 -14.50
CA ASP A 183 -0.22 5.23 -15.08
C ASP A 183 -0.42 4.13 -14.02
N PHE A 184 0.17 4.29 -12.83
CA PHE A 184 -0.02 3.37 -11.72
C PHE A 184 -1.49 3.22 -11.32
N PHE A 185 -2.22 4.33 -11.13
CA PHE A 185 -3.64 4.28 -10.78
C PHE A 185 -4.47 3.60 -11.86
N ARG A 186 -4.26 3.98 -13.13
CA ARG A 186 -4.92 3.36 -14.27
C ARG A 186 -4.65 1.85 -14.35
N LYS A 187 -3.39 1.43 -14.14
CA LYS A 187 -3.01 0.00 -14.14
C LYS A 187 -3.66 -0.77 -13.01
N CYS A 188 -3.81 -0.18 -11.82
CA CYS A 188 -4.60 -0.79 -10.75
C CYS A 188 -6.03 -1.01 -11.21
N GLU A 189 -6.72 0.02 -11.69
CA GLU A 189 -8.10 -0.10 -12.20
C GLU A 189 -8.23 -1.17 -13.28
N SER A 190 -7.42 -1.12 -14.35
CA SER A 190 -7.48 -2.11 -15.42
C SER A 190 -7.12 -3.53 -14.97
N SER A 191 -6.21 -3.68 -13.99
CA SER A 191 -5.87 -5.00 -13.44
C SER A 191 -7.01 -5.55 -12.59
N PHE A 192 -7.70 -4.69 -11.85
CA PHE A 192 -8.90 -5.06 -11.11
C PHE A 192 -10.01 -5.49 -12.07
N ASP A 193 -10.33 -4.68 -13.07
CA ASP A 193 -11.41 -4.92 -14.04
C ASP A 193 -11.24 -6.27 -14.72
N ARG A 194 -10.04 -6.54 -15.24
CA ARG A 194 -9.70 -7.83 -15.87
C ARG A 194 -9.82 -9.01 -14.90
N ARG A 195 -9.44 -8.81 -13.64
CA ARG A 195 -9.38 -9.89 -12.65
C ARG A 195 -10.74 -10.28 -12.11
N MET A 196 -11.53 -9.28 -11.79
CA MET A 196 -12.85 -9.47 -11.19
C MET A 196 -13.96 -9.53 -12.25
N GLY A 197 -13.62 -9.38 -13.53
CA GLY A 197 -14.60 -9.30 -14.62
C GLY A 197 -15.52 -8.09 -14.45
N PHE A 198 -15.01 -6.99 -13.92
CA PHE A 198 -15.79 -5.80 -13.61
C PHE A 198 -15.89 -4.89 -14.84
N ASP A 199 -17.12 -4.51 -15.19
CA ASP A 199 -17.43 -3.53 -16.24
C ASP A 199 -17.58 -2.14 -15.60
N ARG A 200 -16.71 -1.21 -15.99
CA ARG A 200 -16.42 0.02 -15.24
C ARG A 200 -17.20 1.24 -15.72
#